data_AF-A0A372NPT1-F1
#
_entry.id   AF-A0A372NPT1-F1
#
_cell.length_a   1.000
_cell.length_b   1.000
_cell.length_c   1.000
_cell.angle_alpha   90.00
_cell.angle_beta   90.00
_cell.angle_gamma   90.00
#
_symmetry.space_group_name_H-M   'P 1'
#
loop_
_entity.id
_entity.type
_entity.pdbx_description
1 polymer ?
#
loop_
_entity_poly.entity_id
_entity_poly.type
_entity_poly.pdbx_seq_one_letter_code
_entity_poly.pdbx_strand_id
1 'polypeptide(L)'
;MNAKPNLPNKTTRATVTTLALKNAGVVLLNNYIPILFNRLGLTNENQFIDNQAAGKAVQYLQFLITGQSATEDICLPLNKVLCGLPLAQSVPQEIDISNNEQQLIEGLINAVINYWKDIGTSSVSGFRGNWLIREGLLTETEERWELTVEKRPYDLLISRSSFSFSIIKHPWMPKPLHVNWPY
;
A
#
# COMPACT_ATOMS: atom_id res chain seq x y z
N MET A 1 -14.96 -4.75 61.52
CA MET A 1 -15.79 -4.22 60.42
C MET A 1 -14.88 -3.63 59.36
N ASN A 2 -15.16 -3.97 58.10
CA ASN A 2 -14.30 -3.79 56.92
C ASN A 2 -14.13 -2.33 56.47
N ALA A 3 -12.94 -2.01 55.98
CA ALA A 3 -12.78 -1.17 54.79
C ALA A 3 -11.45 -1.52 54.11
N LYS A 4 -11.51 -2.26 52.99
CA LYS A 4 -10.37 -2.45 52.08
C LYS A 4 -10.19 -1.17 51.25
N PRO A 5 -8.96 -0.68 51.04
CA PRO A 5 -8.72 0.42 50.11
C PRO A 5 -8.89 -0.06 48.66
N ASN A 6 -9.56 0.77 47.87
CA ASN A 6 -9.87 0.57 46.46
C ASN A 6 -8.58 0.69 45.62
N LEU A 7 -8.25 -0.33 44.81
CA LEU A 7 -7.16 -0.22 43.84
C LEU A 7 -7.61 0.61 42.63
N PRO A 8 -6.75 1.48 42.06
CA PRO A 8 -7.07 2.20 40.84
C PRO A 8 -7.13 1.24 39.64
N ASN A 9 -8.20 1.37 38.85
CA ASN A 9 -8.38 0.74 37.55
C ASN A 9 -7.14 0.97 36.67
N LYS A 10 -6.40 -0.09 36.36
CA LYS A 10 -5.39 -0.06 35.30
C LYS A 10 -6.12 -0.04 33.96
N THR A 11 -6.28 1.16 33.41
CA THR A 11 -6.61 1.33 31.99
C THR A 11 -5.46 0.73 31.19
N THR A 12 -5.66 -0.47 30.65
CA THR A 12 -4.70 -1.13 29.74
C THR A 12 -4.55 -0.26 28.50
N ARG A 13 -3.46 0.51 28.42
CA ARG A 13 -3.10 1.28 27.22
C ARG A 13 -2.73 0.26 26.15
N ALA A 14 -3.61 0.02 25.19
CA ALA A 14 -3.29 -0.79 24.02
C ALA A 14 -2.05 -0.19 23.35
N THR A 15 -0.98 -0.99 23.24
CA THR A 15 0.24 -0.57 22.57
C THR A 15 -0.03 -0.54 21.08
N VAL A 16 -0.15 0.67 20.54
CA VAL A 16 -0.27 0.90 19.10
C VAL A 16 1.10 0.62 18.46
N THR A 17 1.18 -0.41 17.63
CA THR A 17 2.41 -0.79 16.91
C THR A 17 2.52 0.05 15.64
N THR A 18 3.68 0.70 15.47
CA THR A 18 4.01 1.46 14.26
C THR A 18 5.15 0.78 13.52
N LEU A 19 4.99 0.61 12.20
CA LEU A 19 5.94 -0.03 11.31
C LEU A 19 6.52 1.00 10.34
N ALA A 20 7.85 1.06 10.24
CA ALA A 20 8.53 1.82 9.19
C ALA A 20 8.54 1.03 7.89
N LEU A 21 8.31 1.69 6.76
CA LEU A 21 8.26 1.09 5.43
C LEU A 21 8.81 2.01 4.35
N LYS A 22 9.14 1.46 3.19
CA LYS A 22 9.81 2.18 2.08
C LYS A 22 8.96 2.30 0.81
N ASN A 23 7.74 1.79 0.84
CA ASN A 23 6.84 1.69 -0.31
C ASN A 23 5.56 2.51 -0.12
N ALA A 24 5.59 3.54 0.72
CA ALA A 24 4.42 4.35 1.08
C ALA A 24 3.75 5.01 -0.13
N GLY A 25 4.51 5.26 -1.19
CA GLY A 25 4.07 6.00 -2.36
C GLY A 25 3.08 5.27 -3.26
N VAL A 26 2.93 3.95 -3.09
CA VAL A 26 1.97 3.13 -3.85
C VAL A 26 0.52 3.62 -3.71
N VAL A 27 0.21 4.33 -2.63
CA VAL A 27 -1.11 4.93 -2.39
C VAL A 27 -1.52 5.92 -3.49
N LEU A 28 -0.57 6.56 -4.19
CA LEU A 28 -0.86 7.40 -5.36
C LEU A 28 -1.55 6.62 -6.48
N LEU A 29 -1.32 5.30 -6.54
CA LEU A 29 -1.87 4.41 -7.54
C LEU A 29 -3.18 3.74 -7.11
N ASN A 30 -3.78 4.15 -5.98
CA ASN A 30 -5.00 3.57 -5.41
C ASN A 30 -6.06 3.21 -6.46
N ASN A 31 -6.46 4.16 -7.30
CA ASN A 31 -7.53 3.95 -8.29
C ASN A 31 -7.17 2.93 -9.39
N TYR A 32 -5.89 2.64 -9.57
CA TYR A 32 -5.39 1.70 -10.57
C TYR A 32 -5.21 0.28 -10.01
N ILE A 33 -5.07 0.13 -8.69
CA ILE A 33 -4.83 -1.18 -8.04
C ILE A 33 -5.94 -2.19 -8.38
N PRO A 34 -7.24 -1.89 -8.22
CA PRO A 34 -8.28 -2.87 -8.56
C PRO A 34 -8.30 -3.27 -10.03
N ILE A 35 -8.05 -2.30 -10.92
CA ILE A 35 -8.00 -2.54 -12.37
C ILE A 35 -6.82 -3.45 -12.70
N LEU A 36 -5.65 -3.21 -12.10
CA LEU A 36 -4.47 -4.03 -12.28
C LEU A 36 -4.72 -5.47 -11.82
N PHE A 37 -5.27 -5.66 -10.63
CA PHE A 37 -5.53 -6.99 -10.09
C PHE A 37 -6.55 -7.78 -10.91
N ASN A 38 -7.57 -7.11 -11.45
CA ASN A 38 -8.51 -7.75 -12.37
C ASN A 38 -7.84 -8.17 -13.68
N ARG A 39 -7.00 -7.30 -14.26
CA ARG A 39 -6.26 -7.61 -15.50
C ARG A 39 -5.20 -8.70 -15.34
N LEU A 40 -4.64 -8.85 -14.14
CA LEU A 40 -3.76 -9.96 -13.76
C LEU A 40 -4.53 -11.26 -13.45
N GLY A 41 -5.87 -11.25 -13.51
CA GLY A 41 -6.69 -12.42 -13.19
C GLY A 41 -6.71 -12.79 -11.70
N LEU A 42 -6.32 -11.88 -10.81
CA LEU A 42 -6.27 -12.12 -9.37
C LEU A 42 -7.62 -11.88 -8.70
N THR A 43 -8.48 -11.07 -9.33
CA THR A 43 -9.78 -10.69 -8.78
C THR A 43 -10.89 -10.88 -9.81
N ASN A 44 -12.06 -11.28 -9.31
CA ASN A 44 -13.32 -11.35 -10.05
C ASN A 44 -14.43 -10.72 -9.19
N GLU A 45 -15.34 -9.96 -9.80
CA GLU A 45 -16.48 -9.33 -9.11
C GLU A 45 -16.11 -8.61 -7.80
N ASN A 46 -15.02 -7.82 -7.82
CA ASN A 46 -14.50 -7.07 -6.66
C ASN A 46 -13.97 -7.93 -5.49
N GLN A 47 -13.67 -9.20 -5.70
CA GLN A 47 -13.06 -10.08 -4.69
C GLN A 47 -11.86 -10.82 -5.26
N PHE A 48 -10.91 -11.20 -4.39
CA PHE A 48 -9.85 -12.13 -4.79
C PHE A 48 -10.44 -13.50 -5.11
N ILE A 49 -9.92 -14.15 -6.16
CA ILE A 49 -10.41 -15.48 -6.57
C ILE A 49 -10.12 -16.56 -5.53
N ASP A 50 -9.02 -16.40 -4.78
CA ASP A 50 -8.64 -17.24 -3.65
C ASP A 50 -7.54 -16.55 -2.80
N ASN A 51 -7.13 -17.21 -1.71
CA ASN A 51 -6.07 -16.71 -0.82
C ASN A 51 -4.69 -16.68 -1.49
N GLN A 52 -4.45 -17.56 -2.48
CA GLN A 52 -3.17 -17.59 -3.20
C GLN A 52 -3.04 -16.36 -4.11
N ALA A 53 -4.13 -15.95 -4.77
CA ALA A 53 -4.21 -14.75 -5.58
C ALA A 53 -4.00 -13.49 -4.75
N ALA A 54 -4.58 -13.42 -3.54
CA ALA A 54 -4.31 -12.33 -2.62
C ALA A 54 -2.82 -12.28 -2.20
N GLY A 55 -2.19 -13.44 -1.93
CA GLY A 55 -0.76 -13.52 -1.65
C GLY A 55 0.12 -13.09 -2.82
N LYS A 56 -0.25 -13.48 -4.06
CA LYS A 56 0.44 -13.01 -5.28
C LYS A 56 0.26 -11.50 -5.50
N ALA A 57 -0.93 -10.96 -5.23
CA ALA A 57 -1.22 -9.54 -5.36
C ALA A 57 -0.28 -8.66 -4.52
N VAL A 58 0.07 -9.12 -3.32
CA VAL A 58 1.08 -8.47 -2.46
C VAL A 58 2.43 -8.34 -3.18
N GLN A 59 2.86 -9.38 -3.89
CA GLN A 59 4.12 -9.39 -4.64
C GLN A 59 4.02 -8.60 -5.94
N TYR A 60 2.90 -8.64 -6.67
CA TYR A 60 2.70 -7.78 -7.85
C TYR A 60 2.69 -6.30 -7.50
N LEU A 61 2.13 -5.90 -6.35
CA LEU A 61 2.25 -4.52 -5.85
C LEU A 61 3.71 -4.17 -5.59
N GLN A 62 4.49 -5.10 -5.03
CA GLN A 62 5.90 -4.85 -4.80
C GLN A 62 6.67 -4.69 -6.11
N PHE A 63 6.41 -5.54 -7.10
CA PHE A 63 6.98 -5.41 -8.44
C PHE A 63 6.55 -4.10 -9.13
N LEU A 64 5.30 -3.67 -8.97
CA LEU A 64 4.83 -2.35 -9.43
C LEU A 64 5.70 -1.22 -8.84
N ILE A 65 6.00 -1.29 -7.54
CA ILE A 65 6.73 -0.25 -6.80
C ILE A 65 8.23 -0.25 -7.10
N THR A 66 8.87 -1.42 -7.11
CA THR A 66 10.35 -1.55 -7.13
C THR A 66 10.90 -2.17 -8.41
N GLY A 67 10.06 -2.88 -9.17
CA GLY A 67 10.50 -3.73 -10.28
C GLY A 67 11.17 -5.04 -9.85
N GLN A 68 11.17 -5.37 -8.56
CA GLN A 68 11.74 -6.61 -8.04
C GLN A 68 10.66 -7.68 -7.93
N SER A 69 10.94 -8.88 -8.44
CA SER A 69 10.03 -10.04 -8.39
C SER A 69 10.19 -10.89 -7.12
N ALA A 70 11.27 -10.68 -6.37
CA ALA A 70 11.52 -11.29 -5.06
C ALA A 70 11.65 -10.19 -4.01
N THR A 71 11.00 -10.35 -2.86
CA THR A 71 11.05 -9.38 -1.77
C THR A 71 10.83 -10.03 -0.40
N GLU A 72 11.62 -9.59 0.57
CA GLU A 72 11.49 -9.99 1.97
C GLU A 72 10.16 -9.51 2.58
N ASP A 73 9.56 -10.37 3.42
CA ASP A 73 8.25 -10.12 4.04
C ASP A 73 8.19 -8.79 4.83
N ILE A 74 9.31 -8.39 5.43
CA ILE A 74 9.44 -7.15 6.20
C ILE A 74 9.15 -5.88 5.37
N CYS A 75 9.28 -5.95 4.05
CA CYS A 75 8.99 -4.86 3.13
C CYS A 75 7.51 -4.81 2.68
N LEU A 76 6.72 -5.84 2.98
CA LEU A 76 5.36 -6.04 2.48
C LEU A 76 4.19 -5.59 3.39
N PRO A 77 4.35 -5.00 4.60
CA PRO A 77 3.21 -4.66 5.45
C PRO A 77 2.11 -3.83 4.75
N LEU A 78 2.47 -2.76 4.05
CA LEU A 78 1.49 -1.93 3.33
C LEU A 78 0.80 -2.70 2.19
N ASN A 79 1.55 -3.52 1.46
CA ASN A 79 0.99 -4.33 0.37
C ASN A 79 -0.03 -5.34 0.91
N LYS A 80 0.26 -5.98 2.06
CA LYS A 80 -0.68 -6.86 2.76
C LYS A 80 -1.96 -6.11 3.16
N VAL A 81 -1.81 -4.92 3.73
CA VAL A 81 -2.96 -4.06 4.10
C VAL A 81 -3.83 -3.71 2.89
N LEU A 82 -3.22 -3.29 1.77
CA LEU A 82 -3.94 -2.97 0.54
C LEU A 82 -4.62 -4.20 -0.10
N CYS A 83 -4.07 -5.39 0.11
CA CYS A 83 -4.68 -6.66 -0.31
C CYS A 83 -5.66 -7.23 0.74
N GLY A 84 -5.92 -6.52 1.84
CA GLY A 84 -6.83 -6.99 2.89
C GLY A 84 -6.33 -8.19 3.70
N LEU A 85 -5.03 -8.48 3.64
CA LEU A 85 -4.42 -9.60 4.35
C LEU A 85 -3.94 -9.21 5.77
N PRO A 86 -4.05 -10.10 6.76
CA PRO A 86 -3.37 -9.93 8.04
C PRO A 86 -1.85 -9.82 7.87
N LEU A 87 -1.19 -8.98 8.68
CA LEU A 87 0.27 -8.84 8.61
C LEU A 87 1.02 -10.17 8.84
N ALA A 88 0.47 -11.04 9.71
CA ALA A 88 1.04 -12.34 10.01
C ALA A 88 0.80 -13.41 8.93
N GLN A 89 -0.01 -13.11 7.90
CA GLN A 89 -0.25 -14.06 6.81
C GLN A 89 1.01 -14.23 5.97
N SER A 90 1.43 -15.48 5.78
CA SER A 90 2.52 -15.83 4.88
C SER A 90 2.10 -15.58 3.42
N VAL A 91 3.03 -15.02 2.64
CA VAL A 91 2.88 -14.77 1.22
C VAL A 91 4.07 -15.38 0.47
N PRO A 92 3.96 -15.64 -0.85
CA PRO A 92 5.10 -16.09 -1.64
C PRO A 92 6.28 -15.12 -1.48
N GLN A 93 7.51 -15.61 -1.40
CA GLN A 93 8.71 -14.75 -1.32
C GLN A 93 9.10 -14.16 -2.68
N GLU A 94 8.66 -14.82 -3.74
CA GLU A 94 8.89 -14.42 -5.12
C GLU A 94 7.68 -14.79 -6.00
N ILE A 95 7.60 -14.15 -7.16
CA ILE A 95 6.67 -14.49 -8.22
C ILE A 95 7.39 -14.47 -9.57
N ASP A 96 7.01 -15.38 -10.46
CA ASP A 96 7.41 -15.30 -11.85
C ASP A 96 6.62 -14.21 -12.54
N ILE A 97 7.31 -13.27 -13.18
CA ILE A 97 6.71 -12.22 -13.99
C ILE A 97 6.90 -12.56 -15.46
N SER A 98 5.83 -12.86 -16.16
CA SER A 98 5.86 -13.03 -17.61
C SER A 98 6.05 -11.68 -18.32
N ASN A 99 6.53 -11.72 -19.56
CA ASN A 99 6.66 -10.52 -20.39
C ASN A 99 5.34 -9.74 -20.53
N ASN A 100 4.20 -10.43 -20.60
CA ASN A 100 2.90 -9.79 -20.72
C ASN A 100 2.50 -9.05 -19.44
N GLU A 101 2.78 -9.64 -18.27
CA GLU A 101 2.49 -9.02 -16.97
C GLU A 101 3.42 -7.83 -16.71
N GLN A 102 4.70 -7.93 -17.10
CA GLN A 102 5.63 -6.82 -17.05
C GLN A 102 5.14 -5.66 -17.93
N GLN A 103 4.77 -5.93 -19.19
CA GLN A 103 4.24 -4.92 -20.09
C GLN A 103 2.95 -4.28 -19.57
N LEU A 104 2.06 -5.06 -18.95
CA LEU A 104 0.84 -4.55 -18.32
C LEU A 104 1.17 -3.56 -17.18
N ILE A 105 2.10 -3.94 -16.31
CA ILE A 105 2.49 -3.14 -15.13
C ILE A 105 3.23 -1.86 -15.55
N GLU A 106 4.18 -1.97 -16.47
CA GLU A 106 4.89 -0.82 -17.01
C GLU A 106 3.96 0.08 -17.83
N GLY A 107 3.01 -0.49 -18.56
CA GLY A 107 1.96 0.24 -19.27
C GLY A 107 1.08 1.07 -18.33
N LEU A 108 0.73 0.52 -17.17
CA LEU A 108 0.00 1.25 -16.12
C LEU A 108 0.82 2.43 -15.60
N ILE A 109 2.11 2.23 -15.29
CA ILE A 109 2.99 3.32 -14.84
C ILE A 109 3.08 4.42 -15.91
N ASN A 110 3.27 4.05 -17.18
CA ASN A 110 3.31 5.01 -18.28
C ASN A 110 1.98 5.78 -18.43
N ALA A 111 0.83 5.12 -18.25
CA ALA A 111 -0.47 5.79 -18.27
C ALA A 111 -0.59 6.84 -17.15
N VAL A 112 -0.08 6.53 -15.95
CA VAL A 112 -0.06 7.45 -14.81
C VAL A 112 0.86 8.65 -15.08
N ILE A 113 2.07 8.41 -15.60
CA ILE A 113 3.01 9.46 -15.99
C ILE A 113 2.37 10.41 -17.02
N ASN A 114 1.70 9.86 -18.03
CA ASN A 114 1.04 10.65 -19.07
C ASN A 114 -0.17 11.44 -18.55
N TYR A 115 -0.86 10.92 -17.54
CA TYR A 115 -1.97 11.60 -16.88
C TYR A 115 -1.48 12.77 -16.02
N TRP A 116 -0.40 12.59 -15.26
CA TRP A 116 0.12 13.59 -14.33
C TRP A 116 1.23 14.45 -14.96
N LYS A 117 0.86 15.27 -15.95
CA LYS A 117 1.81 16.06 -16.76
C LYS A 117 2.73 17.01 -15.97
N ASP A 118 2.32 17.46 -14.78
CA ASP A 118 3.07 18.39 -13.95
C ASP A 118 4.40 17.84 -13.42
N ILE A 119 4.59 16.51 -13.41
CA ILE A 119 5.88 15.89 -13.04
C ILE A 119 6.88 15.87 -14.19
N GLY A 120 6.48 16.39 -15.36
CA GLY A 120 7.27 16.36 -16.58
C GLY A 120 7.44 14.95 -17.14
N THR A 121 8.48 14.78 -17.96
CA THR A 121 8.83 13.47 -18.51
C THR A 121 9.52 12.62 -17.44
N SER A 122 9.09 11.37 -17.28
CA SER A 122 9.72 10.41 -16.38
C SER A 122 9.82 9.05 -17.06
N SER A 123 10.91 8.32 -16.79
CA SER A 123 10.95 6.88 -17.10
C SER A 123 10.15 6.11 -16.05
N VAL A 124 9.82 4.84 -16.32
CA VAL A 124 9.22 3.93 -15.33
C VAL A 124 10.07 3.86 -14.05
N SER A 125 11.39 3.73 -14.19
CA SER A 125 12.33 3.70 -13.06
C SER A 125 12.37 5.03 -12.30
N GLY A 126 12.34 6.16 -13.01
CA GLY A 126 12.29 7.49 -12.41
C GLY A 126 11.01 7.71 -11.62
N PHE A 127 9.87 7.29 -12.17
CA PHE A 127 8.58 7.38 -11.49
C PHE A 127 8.55 6.53 -10.21
N ARG A 128 9.04 5.29 -10.28
CA ARG A 128 9.19 4.43 -9.09
C ARG A 128 10.01 5.11 -7.99
N GLY A 129 11.21 5.59 -8.32
CA GLY A 129 12.11 6.21 -7.33
C GLY A 129 11.60 7.52 -6.72
N ASN A 130 10.97 8.36 -7.53
CA ASN A 130 10.49 9.67 -7.08
C ASN A 130 9.16 9.58 -6.31
N TRP A 131 8.27 8.70 -6.73
CA TRP A 131 6.86 8.73 -6.30
C TRP A 131 6.39 7.49 -5.57
N LEU A 132 6.91 6.30 -5.86
CA LEU A 132 6.43 5.05 -5.25
C LEU A 132 7.31 4.58 -4.09
N ILE A 133 8.64 4.69 -4.24
CA ILE A 133 9.62 4.33 -3.21
C ILE A 133 9.76 5.52 -2.25
N ARG A 134 8.89 5.50 -1.23
CA ARG A 134 8.73 6.55 -0.22
C ARG A 134 8.74 5.94 1.16
N GLU A 135 9.54 6.55 2.04
CA GLU A 135 9.54 6.22 3.45
C GLU A 135 8.20 6.63 4.08
N GLY A 136 7.74 5.83 5.04
CA GLY A 136 6.52 6.11 5.77
C GLY A 136 6.38 5.28 7.03
N LEU A 137 5.40 5.66 7.84
CA LEU A 137 5.02 4.99 9.09
C LEU A 137 3.60 4.48 8.96
N LEU A 138 3.42 3.17 9.13
CA LEU A 138 2.14 2.49 9.10
C LEU A 138 1.74 2.08 10.52
N THR A 139 0.54 2.45 10.94
CA THR A 139 0.03 2.21 12.27
C THR A 139 -1.35 1.55 12.17
N GLU A 140 -1.58 0.50 12.96
CA GLU A 140 -2.90 -0.12 13.07
C GLU A 140 -3.67 0.44 14.27
N THR A 141 -4.93 0.77 14.07
CA THR A 141 -5.91 1.04 15.12
C THR A 141 -7.07 0.04 15.05
N GLU A 142 -7.98 0.09 16.02
CA GLU A 142 -9.17 -0.76 16.00
C GLU A 142 -10.03 -0.51 14.75
N GLU A 143 -10.20 0.75 14.35
CA GLU A 143 -11.11 1.16 13.27
C GLU A 143 -10.45 1.24 11.89
N ARG A 144 -9.16 1.57 11.83
CA ARG A 144 -8.46 1.91 10.58
C ARG A 144 -6.96 1.65 10.63
N TRP A 145 -6.36 1.63 9.45
CA TRP A 145 -4.92 1.82 9.28
C TRP A 145 -4.62 3.31 9.08
N GLU A 146 -3.47 3.75 9.56
CA GLU A 146 -2.94 5.10 9.34
C GLU A 146 -1.56 5.00 8.70
N LEU A 147 -1.37 5.65 7.56
CA LEU A 147 -0.09 5.77 6.88
C LEU A 147 0.34 7.23 6.88
N THR A 148 1.48 7.55 7.47
CA THR A 148 2.13 8.86 7.33
C THR A 148 3.30 8.74 6.39
N VAL A 149 3.31 9.52 5.31
CA VAL A 149 4.38 9.52 4.30
C VAL A 149 5.39 10.61 4.63
N GLU A 150 6.68 10.30 4.53
CA GLU A 150 7.74 11.28 4.75
C GLU A 150 7.76 12.34 3.63
N LYS A 151 7.76 13.63 4.01
CA LYS A 151 7.75 14.76 3.07
C LYS A 151 9.05 14.87 2.29
N ARG A 152 8.96 15.13 0.99
CA ARG A 152 10.08 15.57 0.15
C ARG A 152 9.80 16.94 -0.49
N PRO A 153 10.83 17.72 -0.88
CA PRO A 153 10.65 19.07 -1.41
C PRO A 153 9.73 19.16 -2.64
N TYR A 154 9.71 18.15 -3.50
CA TYR A 154 8.91 18.14 -4.72
C TYR A 154 7.48 17.62 -4.53
N ASP A 155 7.08 17.25 -3.31
CA ASP A 155 5.74 16.72 -3.02
C ASP A 155 4.64 17.72 -3.32
N LEU A 156 4.94 19.02 -3.33
CA LEU A 156 4.03 20.08 -3.75
C LEU A 156 3.43 19.86 -5.15
N LEU A 157 4.03 19.04 -6.02
CA LEU A 157 3.43 18.63 -7.29
C LEU A 157 2.22 17.69 -7.13
N ILE A 158 2.10 16.97 -6.01
CA ILE A 158 0.99 16.07 -5.71
C ILE A 158 -0.32 16.87 -5.61
N SER A 159 -0.26 18.10 -5.11
CA SER A 159 -1.40 19.04 -5.08
C SER A 159 -1.96 19.37 -6.48
N ARG A 160 -1.19 19.10 -7.54
CA ARG A 160 -1.58 19.30 -8.93
C ARG A 160 -2.05 18.01 -9.61
N SER A 161 -2.00 16.88 -8.91
CA SER A 161 -2.57 15.62 -9.39
C SER A 161 -4.06 15.53 -9.05
N SER A 162 -4.82 14.73 -9.80
CA SER A 162 -6.21 14.37 -9.45
C SER A 162 -6.30 13.06 -8.66
N PHE A 163 -5.21 12.61 -8.04
CA PHE A 163 -5.19 11.34 -7.33
C PHE A 163 -6.01 11.41 -6.04
N SER A 164 -6.84 10.39 -5.83
CA SER A 164 -7.62 10.21 -4.60
C SER A 164 -7.00 9.10 -3.77
N PHE A 165 -6.23 9.49 -2.74
CA PHE A 165 -5.50 8.55 -1.89
C PHE A 165 -5.58 8.84 -0.39
N SER A 166 -6.27 9.91 0.04
CA SER A 166 -6.39 10.25 1.46
C SER A 166 -7.12 9.20 2.30
N ILE A 167 -8.11 8.52 1.71
CA ILE A 167 -8.80 7.38 2.31
C ILE A 167 -8.89 6.29 1.26
N ILE A 168 -8.31 5.13 1.57
CA ILE A 168 -8.27 3.97 0.69
C ILE A 168 -9.05 2.84 1.34
N LYS A 169 -10.03 2.31 0.60
CA LYS A 169 -10.86 1.19 1.03
C LYS A 169 -11.25 0.36 -0.19
N HIS A 170 -10.37 -0.55 -0.57
CA HIS A 170 -10.70 -1.54 -1.60
C HIS A 170 -11.78 -2.51 -1.08
N PRO A 171 -12.56 -3.14 -1.98
CA PRO A 171 -13.70 -3.97 -1.59
C PRO A 171 -13.36 -5.18 -0.69
N TRP A 172 -12.14 -5.70 -0.80
CA TRP A 172 -11.63 -6.82 0.01
C TRP A 172 -10.92 -6.41 1.31
N MET A 173 -10.69 -5.11 1.53
CA MET A 173 -10.02 -4.68 2.76
C MET A 173 -10.97 -4.82 3.95
N PRO A 174 -10.51 -5.18 5.16
CA PRO A 174 -11.35 -5.22 6.36
C PRO A 174 -11.55 -3.82 6.97
N LYS A 175 -10.50 -2.99 6.98
CA LYS A 175 -10.49 -1.62 7.52
C LYS A 175 -10.07 -0.62 6.44
N PRO A 176 -10.49 0.66 6.49
CA PRO A 176 -9.92 1.69 5.61
C PRO A 176 -8.47 2.00 6.00
N LEU A 177 -7.70 2.49 5.04
CA LEU A 177 -6.39 3.08 5.21
C LEU A 177 -6.50 4.60 5.06
N HIS A 178 -6.16 5.33 6.11
CA HIS A 178 -6.11 6.79 6.10
C HIS A 178 -4.67 7.22 5.83
N VAL A 179 -4.48 8.01 4.78
CA VAL A 179 -3.16 8.46 4.35
C VAL A 179 -2.98 9.92 4.72
N ASN A 180 -1.97 10.17 5.56
CA ASN A 180 -1.45 11.49 5.83
C ASN A 180 -0.18 11.70 5.00
N TRP A 181 -0.31 12.47 3.92
CA TRP A 181 0.84 12.88 3.11
C TRP A 181 0.93 14.40 3.15
N PRO A 182 1.92 14.97 3.87
CA PRO A 182 2.08 16.41 3.95
C PRO A 182 2.74 16.97 2.67
N TYR A 183 1.99 17.09 1.57
CA TYR A 183 2.47 17.69 0.31
C TYR A 183 2.30 19.21 0.26
#